data_AF-A0A1V1TBP4-F1
#
_entry.id   AF-A0A1V1TBP4-F1
#
_cell.length_a   1.000
_cell.length_b   1.000
_cell.length_c   1.000
_cell.angle_alpha   90.00
_cell.angle_beta   90.00
_cell.angle_gamma   90.00
#
_symmetry.space_group_name_H-M   'P 1'
#
loop_
_entity.id
_entity.type
_entity.pdbx_description
1 polymer ?
#
loop_
_entity_poly.entity_id
_entity_poly.type
_entity_poly.pdbx_seq_one_letter_code
_entity_poly.pdbx_strand_id
1 'polypeptide(L)'
;MYGLVDFDPDGVKIMLTYKKGSRSLQHEENVTLSRLSWIGPKSDDILGDHLQSSSSANMDETCVFNRTPSDQFSSPQSSASPGRPGDLSPVDVTLPLKAADRKLAVRLLLATIGKDSQCTGSLDFVRELQVMLLLNTKAEIQAVDEAGDLTAWLDSALTKNMNRI
;
A
#
# COMPACT_ATOMS: atom_id res chain seq x y z
N MET A 1 9.61 -6.66 18.10
CA MET A 1 8.14 -6.50 18.13
C MET A 1 7.70 -5.97 16.79
N TYR A 2 6.58 -6.46 16.27
CA TYR A 2 6.05 -6.02 14.98
C TYR A 2 4.78 -5.20 15.20
N GLY A 3 4.60 -4.14 14.43
CA GLY A 3 3.39 -3.34 14.37
C GLY A 3 2.76 -3.44 13.00
N LEU A 4 1.50 -3.87 12.96
CA LEU A 4 0.68 -3.92 11.75
C LEU A 4 -0.18 -2.64 11.71
N VAL A 5 0.05 -1.81 10.71
CA VAL A 5 -0.68 -0.56 10.47
C VAL A 5 -0.87 -0.34 8.97
N ASP A 6 -1.84 0.50 8.63
CA ASP A 6 -2.16 0.91 7.26
C ASP A 6 -0.99 1.62 6.57
N PHE A 7 -0.97 1.55 5.23
CA PHE A 7 -0.06 2.32 4.40
C PHE A 7 -0.59 3.75 4.23
N ASP A 8 -0.59 4.51 5.32
CA ASP A 8 -0.97 5.92 5.32
C ASP A 8 -0.15 6.75 6.34
N PRO A 9 -0.24 8.09 6.33
CA PRO A 9 0.55 8.93 7.22
C PRO A 9 0.17 8.77 8.70
N ASP A 10 -1.08 8.41 9.01
CA ASP A 10 -1.54 8.21 10.38
C ASP A 10 -1.01 6.87 10.95
N GLY A 11 -0.99 5.80 10.16
CA GLY A 11 -0.31 4.54 10.47
C GLY A 11 1.18 4.75 10.79
N VAL A 12 1.88 5.53 9.95
CA VAL A 12 3.28 5.90 10.22
C VAL A 12 3.41 6.71 11.53
N LYS A 13 2.49 7.64 11.79
CA LYS A 13 2.48 8.41 13.04
C LYS A 13 2.25 7.51 14.27
N ILE A 14 1.37 6.52 14.18
CA ILE A 14 1.16 5.51 15.23
C ILE A 14 2.48 4.78 15.51
N MET A 15 3.13 4.26 14.46
CA MET A 15 4.41 3.56 14.60
C MET A 15 5.50 4.43 15.23
N LEU A 16 5.63 5.68 14.80
CA LEU A 16 6.60 6.64 15.35
C LEU A 16 6.30 6.99 16.80
N THR A 17 5.03 7.07 17.19
CA THR A 17 4.61 7.36 18.56
C THR A 17 5.07 6.26 19.51
N TYR A 18 4.87 4.99 19.16
CA TYR A 18 5.37 3.88 19.98
C TYR A 18 6.89 3.74 19.93
N LYS A 19 7.51 4.02 18.77
CA LYS A 19 8.96 3.85 18.61
C LYS A 19 9.80 4.95 19.29
N LYS A 20 9.35 6.20 19.23
CA LYS A 20 10.09 7.38 19.72
C LYS A 20 9.44 8.05 20.93
N GLY A 21 8.27 7.57 21.36
CA GLY A 21 7.50 8.15 22.45
C GLY A 21 6.65 9.34 22.00
N SER A 22 5.74 9.75 22.89
CA SER A 22 4.89 10.93 22.70
C SER A 22 5.20 11.99 23.76
N ARG A 23 4.85 13.25 23.50
CA ARG A 23 4.95 14.32 24.51
C ARG A 23 4.10 14.02 25.75
N SER A 24 2.99 13.32 25.58
CA SER A 24 2.05 13.00 26.66
C SER A 24 2.62 11.99 27.66
N LEU A 25 3.63 11.20 27.25
CA LEU A 25 4.26 10.16 28.08
C LEU A 25 5.70 10.51 28.46
N GLN A 26 6.07 11.80 28.42
CA GLN A 26 7.43 12.24 28.75
C GLN A 26 7.87 11.92 30.19
N HIS A 27 6.89 11.73 31.08
CA HIS A 27 7.13 11.44 32.49
C HIS A 27 7.19 9.94 32.80
N GLU A 28 6.97 9.07 31.80
CA GLU A 28 7.04 7.62 31.95
C GLU A 28 8.34 7.08 31.35
N GLU A 29 9.03 6.20 32.07
CA GLU A 29 10.26 5.57 31.61
C GLU A 29 9.97 4.25 30.88
N ASN A 30 10.84 3.90 29.91
CA ASN A 30 10.79 2.62 29.17
C ASN A 30 9.50 2.34 28.36
N VAL A 31 8.74 3.39 28.01
CA VAL A 31 7.51 3.27 27.20
C VAL A 31 7.76 3.20 25.68
N THR A 32 9.01 3.33 25.24
CA THR A 32 9.36 3.33 23.81
C THR A 32 9.80 1.97 23.32
N LEU A 33 9.35 1.61 22.11
CA LEU A 33 9.67 0.36 21.45
C LEU A 33 10.68 0.61 20.34
N SER A 34 11.95 0.85 20.70
CA SER A 34 13.02 1.17 19.75
C SER A 34 13.21 0.10 18.66
N ARG A 35 12.92 -1.17 18.98
CA ARG A 35 12.94 -2.33 18.06
C ARG A 35 11.59 -2.65 17.42
N LEU A 36 10.66 -1.69 17.39
CA LEU A 36 9.39 -1.84 16.67
C LEU A 36 9.64 -1.75 15.16
N SER A 37 9.19 -2.79 14.45
CA SER A 37 9.26 -2.90 13.00
C SER A 37 7.86 -2.91 12.39
N TRP A 38 7.69 -2.22 11.27
CA TRP A 38 6.42 -2.17 10.55
C TRP A 38 6.27 -3.40 9.65
N ILE A 39 5.15 -4.12 9.79
CA ILE A 39 4.83 -5.33 9.02
C ILE A 39 3.54 -5.22 8.19
N GLY A 40 3.00 -4.00 8.06
CA GLY A 40 1.84 -3.75 7.21
C GLY A 40 2.18 -3.65 5.73
N PRO A 41 1.18 -3.42 4.87
CA PRO A 41 1.37 -3.17 3.44
C PRO A 41 2.41 -2.07 3.24
N LYS A 42 3.40 -2.33 2.38
CA LYS A 42 4.43 -1.35 2.02
C LYS A 42 4.40 -1.08 0.53
N SER A 43 5.13 -0.03 0.15
CA SER A 43 5.33 0.29 -1.25
C SER A 43 5.88 -0.86 -2.10
N ASP A 44 6.70 -1.76 -1.54
CA ASP A 44 7.21 -2.92 -2.29
C ASP A 44 6.08 -3.87 -2.71
N ASP A 45 5.08 -4.05 -1.86
CA ASP A 45 3.95 -4.94 -2.11
C ASP A 45 2.99 -4.29 -3.11
N ILE A 46 2.82 -2.96 -3.03
CA ILE A 46 2.02 -2.16 -3.97
C ILE A 46 2.67 -2.09 -5.37
N LEU A 47 3.99 -1.90 -5.43
CA LEU A 47 4.73 -1.72 -6.68
C LEU A 47 5.04 -3.06 -7.38
N GLY A 48 5.29 -4.12 -6.60
CA GLY A 48 5.54 -5.46 -7.12
C GLY A 48 4.39 -6.02 -7.94
N ASP A 49 3.15 -5.67 -7.60
CA ASP A 49 1.96 -6.07 -8.35
C ASP A 49 1.76 -5.23 -9.64
N HIS A 50 2.11 -3.94 -9.61
CA HIS A 50 2.03 -3.09 -10.82
C HIS A 50 2.98 -3.57 -11.93
N LEU A 51 4.15 -4.11 -11.56
CA LEU A 51 5.11 -4.67 -12.52
C LEU A 51 4.73 -6.06 -13.03
N GLN A 52 4.03 -6.87 -12.21
CA GLN A 52 3.54 -8.18 -12.63
C GLN A 52 2.31 -8.07 -13.54
N SER A 53 1.40 -7.12 -13.29
CA SER A 53 0.22 -6.88 -14.12
C SER A 53 0.57 -6.39 -15.54
N SER A 54 1.65 -5.60 -15.68
CA SER A 54 2.10 -5.09 -16.98
C SER A 54 2.82 -6.12 -17.87
N SER A 55 3.17 -7.30 -17.33
CA SER A 55 3.82 -8.37 -18.10
C SER A 55 2.84 -9.35 -18.76
N SER A 56 1.54 -9.24 -18.47
CA SER A 56 0.49 -10.15 -18.98
C SER A 56 -0.35 -9.57 -20.12
N ALA A 57 -0.08 -8.34 -20.57
CA ALA A 57 -0.69 -7.79 -21.78
C ALA A 57 0.02 -8.33 -23.03
N ASN A 58 -0.38 -9.52 -23.48
CA ASN A 58 -0.06 -10.01 -24.81
C ASN A 58 -0.53 -9.01 -25.87
N MET A 59 0.39 -8.65 -26.76
CA MET A 59 0.16 -7.82 -27.93
C MET A 59 -0.68 -8.61 -28.93
N ASP A 60 -1.97 -8.30 -29.06
CA ASP A 60 -2.72 -8.63 -30.28
C ASP A 60 -2.66 -7.42 -31.20
N GLU A 61 -1.61 -7.38 -32.00
CA GLU A 61 -1.44 -6.37 -33.05
C GLU A 61 -2.20 -6.83 -34.29
N THR A 62 -3.38 -6.29 -34.53
CA THR A 62 -3.87 -6.14 -35.91
C THR A 62 -4.70 -4.87 -36.04
N CYS A 63 -4.01 -3.77 -36.34
CA CYS A 63 -4.63 -2.54 -36.79
C CYS A 63 -4.95 -2.64 -38.29
N VAL A 64 -6.22 -2.88 -38.64
CA VAL A 64 -6.71 -2.66 -40.01
C VAL A 64 -7.87 -1.67 -39.98
N PHE A 65 -7.57 -0.47 -40.45
CA PHE A 65 -8.52 0.56 -40.83
C PHE A 65 -9.54 0.02 -41.86
N ASN A 66 -10.84 0.24 -41.64
CA ASN A 66 -11.67 1.03 -42.58
C ASN A 66 -13.08 1.32 -42.05
N ARG A 67 -13.51 2.57 -42.28
CA ARG A 67 -14.86 3.13 -42.06
C ARG A 67 -15.84 2.64 -43.14
N THR A 68 -17.08 2.33 -42.77
CA THR A 68 -18.31 3.12 -43.09
C THR A 68 -19.60 2.37 -42.68
N PRO A 69 -20.75 3.06 -42.53
CA PRO A 69 -21.93 2.61 -41.78
C PRO A 69 -23.04 2.04 -42.67
N SER A 70 -23.83 1.10 -42.17
CA SER A 70 -25.21 0.82 -42.62
C SER A 70 -25.94 -0.10 -41.66
N ASP A 71 -27.24 0.14 -41.56
CA ASP A 71 -28.21 -0.46 -40.67
C ASP A 71 -28.24 -1.99 -40.66
N GLN A 72 -28.48 -2.57 -39.47
CA GLN A 72 -29.51 -3.59 -39.31
C GLN A 72 -29.79 -3.95 -37.85
N PHE A 73 -31.08 -3.88 -37.53
CA PHE A 73 -31.73 -4.39 -36.33
C PHE A 73 -31.39 -5.86 -36.08
N SER A 74 -31.09 -6.19 -34.83
CA SER A 74 -31.46 -7.46 -34.18
C SER A 74 -31.17 -7.39 -32.68
N SER A 75 -32.23 -7.46 -31.87
CA SER A 75 -32.14 -7.75 -30.43
C SER A 75 -31.51 -9.13 -30.20
N PRO A 76 -30.80 -9.33 -29.08
CA PRO A 76 -31.19 -10.48 -28.26
C PRO A 76 -31.08 -10.26 -26.73
N GLN A 77 -32.14 -10.71 -26.06
CA GLN A 77 -32.17 -11.50 -24.82
C GLN A 77 -31.09 -11.24 -23.75
N SER A 78 -31.55 -10.60 -22.69
CA SER A 78 -31.01 -10.64 -21.34
C SER A 78 -30.88 -12.09 -20.83
N SER A 79 -29.68 -12.64 -20.94
CA SER A 79 -29.23 -13.77 -20.13
C SER A 79 -28.34 -13.21 -19.01
N ALA A 80 -28.92 -13.07 -17.83
CA ALA A 80 -28.16 -12.79 -16.62
C ALA A 80 -27.25 -13.99 -16.33
N SER A 81 -25.99 -13.89 -16.72
CA SER A 81 -24.94 -14.74 -16.16
C SER A 81 -24.58 -14.22 -14.77
N PRO A 82 -24.49 -15.08 -13.74
CA PRO A 82 -23.94 -14.66 -12.46
C PRO A 82 -22.44 -14.40 -12.68
N GLY A 83 -22.04 -13.14 -12.54
CA GLY A 83 -20.64 -12.74 -12.59
C GLY A 83 -19.84 -13.57 -11.59
N ARG A 84 -18.76 -14.19 -12.07
CA ARG A 84 -17.78 -14.88 -11.21
C ARG A 84 -17.19 -13.88 -10.20
N PRO A 85 -17.08 -14.22 -8.92
CA PRO A 85 -16.24 -13.46 -8.00
C PRO A 85 -14.79 -13.88 -8.24
N GLY A 86 -13.95 -12.96 -8.69
CA GLY A 86 -12.52 -13.21 -8.85
C GLY A 86 -11.98 -12.69 -10.16
N ASP A 87 -11.98 -11.37 -10.32
CA ASP A 87 -10.97 -10.68 -11.12
C ASP A 87 -10.92 -9.19 -10.71
N LEU A 88 -10.78 -8.94 -9.40
CA LEU A 88 -10.35 -7.61 -8.97
C LEU A 88 -8.83 -7.58 -9.10
N SER A 89 -8.34 -6.77 -10.04
CA SER A 89 -6.90 -6.53 -10.15
C SER A 89 -6.41 -5.93 -8.82
N PRO A 90 -5.25 -6.35 -8.27
CA PRO A 90 -4.69 -5.82 -7.02
C PRO A 90 -4.48 -4.28 -6.98
N VAL A 91 -4.71 -3.59 -8.09
CA VAL A 91 -4.75 -2.13 -8.20
C VAL A 91 -5.94 -1.52 -7.42
N ASP A 92 -7.00 -2.29 -7.13
CA ASP A 92 -8.18 -1.86 -6.36
C ASP A 92 -7.93 -1.75 -4.83
N VAL A 93 -6.75 -2.18 -4.35
CA VAL A 93 -6.40 -2.19 -2.91
C VAL A 93 -5.89 -0.81 -2.43
N THR A 94 -5.62 0.12 -3.36
CA THR A 94 -5.07 1.45 -3.03
C THR A 94 -6.07 2.58 -3.24
N LEU A 95 -6.06 3.55 -2.32
CA LEU A 95 -6.91 4.74 -2.32
C LEU A 95 -6.08 6.00 -2.62
N PRO A 96 -6.65 7.04 -3.24
CA PRO A 96 -5.94 8.30 -3.46
C PRO A 96 -5.65 9.02 -2.14
N LEU A 97 -4.44 9.56 -2.04
CA LEU A 97 -4.00 10.29 -0.84
C LEU A 97 -4.77 11.62 -0.70
N LYS A 98 -5.32 11.92 0.47
CA LYS A 98 -6.06 13.18 0.70
C LYS A 98 -5.09 14.35 0.90
N ALA A 99 -5.61 15.59 0.76
CA ALA A 99 -4.81 16.79 1.00
C ALA A 99 -4.31 16.91 2.45
N ALA A 100 -5.10 16.44 3.42
CA ALA A 100 -4.71 16.37 4.82
C ALA A 100 -3.55 15.38 5.02
N ASP A 101 -3.70 14.18 4.44
CA ASP A 101 -2.71 13.12 4.48
C ASP A 101 -1.37 13.59 3.89
N ARG A 102 -1.38 14.24 2.71
CA ARG A 102 -0.16 14.85 2.12
C ARG A 102 0.53 15.81 3.08
N LYS A 103 -0.22 16.71 3.72
CA LYS A 103 0.34 17.66 4.70
C LYS A 103 0.93 16.93 5.91
N LEU A 104 0.28 15.87 6.38
CA LEU A 104 0.77 15.07 7.49
C LEU A 104 2.04 14.30 7.10
N ALA A 105 2.08 13.68 5.93
CA ALA A 105 3.24 12.97 5.40
C ALA A 105 4.47 13.88 5.31
N VAL A 106 4.33 15.07 4.73
CA VAL A 106 5.42 16.06 4.63
C VAL A 106 5.92 16.47 6.02
N ARG A 107 5.00 16.70 6.98
CA ARG A 107 5.39 17.02 8.36
C ARG A 107 6.17 15.88 9.03
N LEU A 108 5.73 14.64 8.84
CA LEU A 108 6.40 13.47 9.41
C LEU A 108 7.78 13.25 8.77
N LEU A 109 7.91 13.47 7.46
CA LEU A 109 9.20 13.47 6.76
C LEU A 109 10.14 14.51 7.35
N LEU A 110 9.69 15.75 7.49
CA LEU A 110 10.52 16.81 8.07
C LEU A 110 10.93 16.51 9.52
N ALA A 111 10.04 15.89 10.30
CA ALA A 111 10.33 15.52 11.69
C ALA A 111 11.29 14.31 11.82
N THR A 112 11.42 13.48 10.78
CA THR A 112 12.26 12.27 10.76
C THR A 112 13.60 12.52 10.10
N ILE A 113 13.68 13.40 9.11
CA ILE A 113 14.92 13.84 8.47
C ILE A 113 15.74 14.67 9.47
N GLY A 114 16.94 14.19 9.84
CA GLY A 114 17.88 14.90 10.72
C GLY A 114 17.90 14.48 12.18
N LYS A 115 17.06 13.54 12.61
CA LYS A 115 17.15 12.88 13.93
C LYS A 115 17.91 11.56 13.81
N ASP A 116 19.15 11.55 14.30
CA ASP A 116 20.02 10.41 14.59
C ASP A 116 20.18 9.38 13.46
N SER A 117 21.29 9.50 12.75
CA SER A 117 21.76 8.73 11.58
C SER A 117 22.03 7.24 11.83
N GLN A 118 21.57 6.63 12.93
CA GLN A 118 21.96 5.27 13.33
C GLN A 118 20.82 4.26 13.56
N CYS A 119 19.55 4.58 13.28
CA CYS A 119 18.49 3.55 13.33
C CYS A 119 17.98 3.23 11.92
N THR A 120 18.34 2.05 11.41
CA THR A 120 17.86 1.50 10.11
C THR A 120 16.34 1.61 9.98
N GLY A 121 15.61 1.33 11.05
CA GLY A 121 14.16 1.41 11.07
C GLY A 121 13.58 2.83 11.12
N SER A 122 14.39 3.91 11.08
CA SER A 122 13.87 5.27 10.81
C SER A 122 13.86 5.58 9.31
N LEU A 123 14.74 4.94 8.53
CA LEU A 123 14.81 5.10 7.07
C LEU A 123 13.63 4.43 6.38
N ASP A 124 13.15 3.30 6.91
CA ASP A 124 11.95 2.63 6.37
C ASP A 124 10.75 3.60 6.39
N PHE A 125 10.49 4.32 7.49
CA PHE A 125 9.38 5.29 7.54
C PHE A 125 9.56 6.45 6.56
N VAL A 126 10.80 6.95 6.40
CA VAL A 126 11.10 8.03 5.44
C VAL A 126 10.83 7.54 4.02
N ARG A 127 11.32 6.34 3.68
CA ARG A 127 11.11 5.71 2.37
C ARG A 127 9.63 5.57 2.08
N GLU A 128 8.87 4.94 2.97
CA GLU A 128 7.45 4.70 2.73
C GLU A 128 6.66 6.02 2.61
N LEU A 129 6.95 7.03 3.43
CA LEU A 129 6.34 8.36 3.30
C LEU A 129 6.67 9.06 1.97
N GLN A 130 7.91 8.92 1.50
CA GLN A 130 8.32 9.45 0.19
C GLN A 130 7.59 8.75 -0.95
N VAL A 131 7.49 7.41 -0.91
CA VAL A 131 6.80 6.64 -1.94
C VAL A 131 5.29 6.94 -1.93
N MET A 132 4.68 7.04 -0.74
CA MET A 132 3.28 7.42 -0.58
C MET A 132 2.97 8.78 -1.22
N LEU A 133 3.86 9.77 -1.03
CA LEU A 133 3.74 11.07 -1.68
C LEU A 133 3.97 11.01 -3.20
N LEU A 134 4.96 10.23 -3.65
CA LEU A 134 5.31 10.08 -5.06
C LEU A 134 4.19 9.42 -5.87
N LEU A 135 3.61 8.35 -5.33
CA LEU A 135 2.49 7.64 -5.94
C LEU A 135 1.16 8.35 -5.70
N ASN A 136 1.08 9.22 -4.69
CA ASN A 136 -0.13 9.90 -4.24
C ASN A 136 -1.26 8.91 -3.90
N THR A 137 -0.90 7.79 -3.30
CA THR A 137 -1.81 6.71 -2.87
C THR A 137 -1.57 6.32 -1.40
N LYS A 138 -2.59 5.71 -0.78
CA LYS A 138 -2.54 5.01 0.51
C LYS A 138 -3.20 3.64 0.38
N ALA A 139 -3.01 2.74 1.34
CA ALA A 139 -3.69 1.44 1.36
C ALA A 139 -4.12 1.07 2.79
N GLU A 140 -5.31 0.48 2.93
CA GLU A 140 -5.83 -0.01 4.21
C GLU A 140 -5.39 -1.48 4.39
N ILE A 141 -5.11 -1.91 5.62
CA ILE A 141 -4.82 -3.33 5.92
C ILE A 141 -5.97 -4.25 5.54
N GLN A 142 -7.20 -3.74 5.62
CA GLN A 142 -8.42 -4.50 5.27
C GLN A 142 -8.46 -4.87 3.80
N ALA A 143 -7.85 -4.05 2.94
CA ALA A 143 -7.83 -4.30 1.51
C ALA A 143 -6.97 -5.53 1.15
N VAL A 144 -6.08 -5.98 2.03
CA VAL A 144 -5.33 -7.24 1.87
C VAL A 144 -6.24 -8.47 2.06
N ASP A 145 -7.23 -8.38 2.94
CA ASP A 145 -8.21 -9.45 3.19
C ASP A 145 -9.26 -9.53 2.06
N GLU A 146 -9.64 -8.39 1.48
CA GLU A 146 -10.52 -8.35 0.31
C GLU A 146 -9.87 -8.97 -0.94
N ALA A 147 -8.53 -8.98 -1.01
CA ALA A 147 -7.75 -9.58 -2.08
C ALA A 147 -7.40 -11.07 -1.88
N GLY A 148 -7.66 -11.67 -0.70
CA GLY A 148 -7.33 -13.08 -0.44
C GLY A 148 -7.17 -13.48 1.04
N ASP A 149 -6.28 -14.45 1.32
CA ASP A 149 -6.02 -14.95 2.68
C ASP A 149 -4.98 -14.07 3.41
N LEU A 150 -5.46 -13.19 4.29
CA LEU A 150 -4.64 -12.36 5.16
C LEU A 150 -3.60 -13.17 5.95
N THR A 151 -3.90 -14.42 6.31
CA THR A 151 -3.01 -15.29 7.09
C THR A 151 -1.74 -15.60 6.30
N ALA A 152 -1.90 -16.06 5.06
CA ALA A 152 -0.77 -16.36 4.17
C ALA A 152 0.07 -15.11 3.87
N TRP A 153 -0.58 -13.96 3.69
CA TRP A 153 0.12 -12.69 3.50
C TRP A 153 0.93 -12.29 4.74
N LEU A 154 0.35 -12.40 5.94
CA LEU A 154 1.03 -12.11 7.20
C LEU A 154 2.21 -13.05 7.45
N ASP A 155 2.07 -14.35 7.19
CA ASP A 155 3.15 -15.33 7.34
C ASP A 155 4.33 -15.02 6.41
N SER A 156 4.04 -14.65 5.16
CA SER A 156 5.04 -14.20 4.19
C SER A 156 5.73 -12.91 4.67
N ALA A 157 4.95 -11.92 5.10
CA ALA A 157 5.45 -10.66 5.62
C ALA A 157 6.34 -10.87 6.86
N LEU A 158 5.95 -11.74 7.79
CA LEU A 158 6.73 -12.10 8.98
C LEU A 158 8.06 -12.75 8.60
N THR A 159 8.03 -13.72 7.71
CA THR A 159 9.22 -14.43 7.23
C THR A 159 10.18 -13.46 6.55
N LYS A 160 9.68 -12.59 5.67
CA LYS A 160 10.47 -11.55 4.98
C LYS A 160 11.15 -10.60 5.97
N ASN A 161 10.44 -10.18 7.02
CA ASN A 161 10.99 -9.25 8.02
C ASN A 161 11.95 -9.94 9.01
N MET A 162 11.77 -11.22 9.31
CA MET A 162 12.72 -12.00 10.13
C MET A 162 14.07 -12.18 9.44
N ASN A 163 14.08 -12.37 8.12
CA ASN A 163 15.31 -12.55 7.33
C ASN A 163 16.10 -11.26 7.09
N ARG A 164 15.57 -10.10 7.51
CA ARG A 164 16.17 -8.77 7.33
C ARG A 164 17.02 -8.33 8.53
N ILE A 165 17.00 -9.08 9.63
CA ILE A 165 17.72 -8.83 10.90
C ILE A 165 18.97 -9.69 10.95
#